data_AF-A0A924RSQ0-F1
#
_entry.id   AF-A0A924RSQ0-F1
#
_cell.length_a   1.000
_cell.length_b   1.000
_cell.length_c   1.000
_cell.angle_alpha   90.00
_cell.angle_beta   90.00
_cell.angle_gamma   90.00
#
_symmetry.space_group_name_H-M   'P 1'
#
loop_
_entity.id
_entity.type
_entity.pdbx_description
1 polymer ?
#
loop_
_entity_poly.entity_id
_entity_poly.type
_entity_poly.pdbx_seq_one_letter_code
_entity_poly.pdbx_strand_id
1 'polypeptide(L)'
;MSYALIAVKAPKTDTEAALSKLGRTAKTLEDSGYSIVQDEVLGSQYGLEQLYSGKESDLEKLGREFSSELHSATFAVLNFDNDILAFFAYSSGERVSQYNSNPNYLACSTTPPVAEHVEELAALFGKPESARGIAQLLGRKRGLGFSNERQRHEQLSDLLGLPRSSVAGLTSSEV
;
A
#
# COMPACT_ATOMS: atom_id res chain seq x y z
N MET A 1 2.63 3.04 15.42
CA MET A 1 1.38 2.35 15.07
C MET A 1 1.62 1.67 13.75
N SER A 2 1.54 0.36 13.74
CA SER A 2 1.75 -0.45 12.54
C SER A 2 0.40 -0.86 11.93
N TYR A 3 0.37 -0.99 10.62
CA TYR A 3 -0.81 -1.46 9.89
C TYR A 3 -0.42 -2.00 8.51
N ALA A 4 -1.19 -2.96 8.04
CA ALA A 4 -1.23 -3.36 6.64
C ALA A 4 -2.64 -3.11 6.10
N LEU A 5 -2.70 -2.43 4.96
CA LEU A 5 -3.94 -2.09 4.28
C LEU A 5 -3.85 -2.50 2.82
N ILE A 6 -4.99 -2.87 2.23
CA ILE A 6 -5.13 -3.08 0.80
C ILE A 6 -6.31 -2.24 0.32
N ALA A 7 -6.04 -1.29 -0.58
CA ALA A 7 -7.06 -0.52 -1.26
C ALA A 7 -7.33 -1.17 -2.63
N VAL A 8 -8.59 -1.53 -2.87
CA VAL A 8 -9.06 -2.19 -4.08
C VAL A 8 -10.23 -1.41 -4.64
N LYS A 9 -10.24 -1.14 -5.95
CA LYS A 9 -11.35 -0.46 -6.62
C LYS A 9 -12.45 -1.46 -7.02
N ALA A 10 -13.06 -2.07 -6.02
CA ALA A 10 -14.18 -3.00 -6.17
C ALA A 10 -15.20 -2.82 -5.02
N PRO A 11 -16.45 -3.25 -5.20
CA PRO A 11 -17.45 -3.25 -4.14
C PRO A 11 -16.99 -4.07 -2.92
N LYS A 12 -17.45 -3.67 -1.73
CA LYS A 12 -17.10 -4.37 -0.49
C LYS A 12 -17.54 -5.84 -0.49
N THR A 13 -18.71 -6.14 -1.05
CA THR A 13 -19.24 -7.51 -1.14
C THR A 13 -18.34 -8.44 -1.95
N ASP A 14 -17.80 -7.96 -3.07
CA ASP A 14 -16.93 -8.74 -3.96
C ASP A 14 -15.56 -8.95 -3.31
N THR A 15 -15.08 -7.92 -2.62
CA THR A 15 -13.84 -7.96 -1.83
C THR A 15 -13.95 -8.97 -0.67
N GLU A 16 -15.08 -9.00 0.03
CA GLU A 16 -15.34 -9.99 1.09
C GLU A 16 -15.47 -11.42 0.55
N ALA A 17 -16.10 -11.59 -0.62
CA ALA A 17 -16.17 -12.88 -1.30
C ALA A 17 -14.78 -13.38 -1.71
N ALA A 18 -13.93 -12.48 -2.23
CA ALA A 18 -12.53 -12.79 -2.54
C ALA A 18 -11.73 -13.18 -1.28
N LEU A 19 -11.88 -12.45 -0.17
CA LEU A 19 -11.26 -12.82 1.11
C LEU A 19 -11.67 -14.23 1.56
N SER A 20 -12.96 -14.54 1.50
CA SER A 20 -13.48 -15.85 1.86
C SER A 20 -12.91 -16.96 0.96
N LYS A 21 -12.79 -16.71 -0.35
CA LYS A 21 -12.20 -17.66 -1.31
C LYS A 21 -10.71 -17.91 -1.02
N LEU A 22 -9.99 -16.86 -0.61
CA LEU A 22 -8.57 -16.92 -0.26
C LEU A 22 -8.32 -17.44 1.17
N GLY A 23 -9.38 -17.73 1.94
CA GLY A 23 -9.27 -18.20 3.33
C GLY A 23 -8.65 -17.17 4.26
N ARG A 24 -8.82 -15.88 3.99
CA ARG A 24 -8.26 -14.76 4.77
C ARG A 24 -9.35 -14.08 5.59
N THR A 25 -9.01 -13.73 6.83
CA THR A 25 -9.89 -12.98 7.74
C THR A 25 -9.30 -11.58 7.93
N ALA A 26 -10.00 -10.56 7.45
CA ALA A 26 -9.59 -9.17 7.54
C ALA A 26 -10.81 -8.27 7.74
N LYS A 27 -10.60 -7.07 8.29
CA LYS A 27 -11.65 -6.05 8.40
C LYS A 27 -11.80 -5.33 7.06
N THR A 28 -13.03 -5.03 6.67
CA THR A 28 -13.35 -4.39 5.39
C THR A 28 -14.19 -3.13 5.59
N LEU A 29 -13.82 -2.06 4.89
CA LEU A 29 -14.55 -0.80 4.83
C LEU A 29 -14.76 -0.42 3.36
N GLU A 30 -15.91 0.16 3.04
CA GLU A 30 -16.12 0.81 1.74
C GLU A 30 -15.96 2.33 1.91
N ASP A 31 -15.19 2.96 1.04
CA ASP A 31 -14.96 4.40 1.05
C ASP A 31 -14.62 4.90 -0.35
N SER A 32 -15.38 5.88 -0.84
CA SER A 32 -15.12 6.58 -2.10
C SER A 32 -14.92 5.66 -3.32
N GLY A 33 -15.68 4.54 -3.37
CA GLY A 33 -15.60 3.56 -4.45
C GLY A 33 -14.44 2.57 -4.35
N TYR A 34 -13.74 2.56 -3.22
CA TYR A 34 -12.74 1.55 -2.86
C TYR A 34 -13.22 0.70 -1.70
N SER A 35 -12.80 -0.55 -1.71
CA SER A 35 -12.78 -1.41 -0.53
C SER A 35 -11.40 -1.34 0.12
N ILE A 36 -11.38 -1.02 1.40
CA ILE A 36 -10.18 -1.00 2.24
C ILE A 36 -10.19 -2.24 3.12
N VAL A 37 -9.19 -3.09 2.91
CA VAL A 37 -8.98 -4.32 3.69
C VAL A 37 -7.87 -4.07 4.69
N GLN A 38 -8.15 -4.27 5.97
CA GLN A 38 -7.18 -4.19 7.05
C GLN A 38 -6.92 -5.59 7.63
N ASP A 39 -5.69 -6.05 7.48
CA ASP A 39 -5.21 -7.31 8.03
C ASP A 39 -4.26 -7.04 9.20
N GLU A 40 -4.71 -7.37 10.41
CA GLU A 40 -3.95 -7.13 11.64
C GLU A 40 -2.70 -8.02 11.73
N VAL A 41 -2.73 -9.23 11.15
CA VAL A 41 -1.58 -10.14 11.14
C VAL A 41 -0.50 -9.59 10.24
N LEU A 42 -0.86 -9.12 9.05
CA LEU A 42 0.08 -8.48 8.12
C LEU A 42 0.59 -7.13 8.62
N GLY A 43 -0.19 -6.42 9.45
CA GLY A 43 0.24 -5.18 10.10
C GLY A 43 1.15 -5.38 11.32
N SER A 44 1.41 -6.63 11.73
CA SER A 44 2.21 -6.96 12.92
C SER A 44 3.69 -7.19 12.57
N GLN A 45 4.48 -7.55 13.60
CA GLN A 45 5.89 -7.95 13.44
C GLN A 45 6.05 -9.10 12.41
N TYR A 46 5.06 -9.99 12.31
CA TYR A 46 5.07 -11.06 11.31
C TYR A 46 5.12 -10.52 9.88
N GLY A 47 4.31 -9.51 9.55
CA GLY A 47 4.30 -8.93 8.21
C GLY A 47 5.62 -8.23 7.87
N LEU A 48 6.23 -7.58 8.86
CA LEU A 48 7.57 -7.00 8.71
C LEU A 48 8.62 -8.08 8.41
N GLU A 49 8.62 -9.17 9.15
CA GLU A 49 9.56 -10.27 8.93
C GLU A 49 9.39 -10.93 7.55
N GLN A 50 8.14 -11.07 7.09
CA GLN A 50 7.84 -11.57 5.73
C GLN A 50 8.40 -10.63 4.66
N LEU A 51 8.21 -9.31 4.80
CA LEU A 51 8.72 -8.31 3.86
C LEU A 51 10.25 -8.42 3.66
N TYR A 52 11.00 -8.74 4.72
CA TYR A 52 12.46 -8.84 4.67
C TYR A 52 12.98 -10.29 4.59
N SER A 53 12.10 -11.27 4.36
CA SER A 53 12.46 -12.69 4.29
C SER A 53 13.22 -13.07 3.01
N GLY A 54 13.24 -12.18 2.00
CA GLY A 54 13.78 -12.46 0.66
C GLY A 54 12.86 -13.30 -0.23
N LYS A 55 11.60 -13.52 0.20
CA LYS A 55 10.54 -14.18 -0.58
C LYS A 55 9.37 -13.22 -0.78
N GLU A 56 8.45 -13.57 -1.68
CA GLU A 56 7.16 -12.87 -1.77
C GLU A 56 6.47 -12.89 -0.41
N SER A 57 6.18 -11.71 0.14
CA SER A 57 5.48 -11.57 1.40
C SER A 57 3.99 -11.91 1.26
N ASP A 58 3.33 -12.28 2.36
CA ASP A 58 1.89 -12.53 2.36
C ASP A 58 1.07 -11.29 1.93
N LEU A 59 1.60 -10.08 2.17
CA LEU A 59 0.98 -8.82 1.72
C LEU A 59 1.06 -8.67 0.19
N GLU A 60 2.23 -8.94 -0.39
CA GLU A 60 2.42 -8.96 -1.85
C GLU A 60 1.48 -9.98 -2.50
N LYS A 61 1.48 -11.20 -1.95
CA LYS A 61 0.64 -12.29 -2.43
C LYS A 61 -0.84 -11.91 -2.39
N LEU A 62 -1.32 -11.35 -1.28
CA LEU A 62 -2.72 -10.95 -1.13
C LEU A 62 -3.09 -9.81 -2.08
N GLY A 63 -2.22 -8.81 -2.25
CA GLY A 63 -2.42 -7.72 -3.22
C GLY A 63 -2.52 -8.23 -4.67
N ARG A 64 -1.64 -9.17 -5.04
CA ARG A 64 -1.63 -9.86 -6.33
C ARG A 64 -2.91 -10.66 -6.55
N GLU A 65 -3.30 -11.47 -5.58
CA GLU A 65 -4.50 -12.31 -5.63
C GLU A 65 -5.77 -11.45 -5.76
N PHE A 66 -5.90 -10.37 -4.99
CA PHE A 66 -7.02 -9.43 -5.15
C PHE A 66 -7.09 -8.82 -6.55
N SER A 67 -5.94 -8.35 -7.06
CA SER A 67 -5.90 -7.73 -8.38
C SER A 67 -6.29 -8.73 -9.48
N SER A 68 -5.88 -10.00 -9.34
CA SER A 68 -6.22 -11.07 -10.27
C SER A 68 -7.70 -11.46 -10.19
N GLU A 69 -8.24 -11.64 -8.99
CA GLU A 69 -9.61 -12.13 -8.77
C GLU A 69 -10.66 -11.07 -9.08
N LEU A 70 -10.37 -9.79 -8.78
CA LEU A 70 -11.31 -8.68 -8.97
C LEU A 70 -11.07 -7.89 -10.26
N HIS A 71 -10.04 -8.26 -11.04
CA HIS A 71 -9.64 -7.55 -12.26
C HIS A 71 -9.51 -6.02 -12.06
N SER A 72 -8.96 -5.63 -10.91
CA SER A 72 -8.89 -4.24 -10.47
C SER A 72 -7.46 -3.84 -10.11
N ALA A 73 -7.20 -2.53 -10.18
CA ALA A 73 -6.06 -1.92 -9.51
C ALA A 73 -6.13 -2.21 -8.00
N THR A 74 -5.00 -2.65 -7.46
CA THR A 74 -4.83 -2.95 -6.04
C THR A 74 -3.59 -2.24 -5.51
N PHE A 75 -3.72 -1.56 -4.37
CA PHE A 75 -2.61 -0.94 -3.64
C PHE A 75 -2.47 -1.59 -2.27
N ALA A 76 -1.47 -2.44 -2.10
CA ALA A 76 -1.16 -3.10 -0.83
C ALA A 76 -0.03 -2.34 -0.14
N VAL A 77 -0.21 -1.98 1.13
CA VAL A 77 0.71 -1.11 1.87
C VAL A 77 0.94 -1.62 3.28
N LEU A 78 2.21 -1.63 3.70
CA LEU A 78 2.66 -1.84 5.07
C LEU A 78 3.26 -0.54 5.59
N ASN A 79 2.76 -0.07 6.72
CA ASN A 79 3.43 0.93 7.52
C ASN A 79 3.79 0.30 8.87
N PHE A 80 5.07 0.26 9.21
CA PHE A 80 5.52 -0.33 10.46
C PHE A 80 6.13 0.74 11.37
N ASP A 81 5.51 0.92 12.54
CA ASP A 81 5.86 1.89 13.59
C ASP A 81 6.07 3.34 13.13
N ASN A 82 5.52 3.71 11.97
CA ASN A 82 5.76 4.99 11.30
C ASN A 82 7.22 5.23 10.90
N ASP A 83 8.05 4.19 10.90
CA ASP A 83 9.47 4.22 10.53
C ASP A 83 9.74 3.54 9.18
N ILE A 84 8.88 2.61 8.77
CA ILE A 84 8.98 1.90 7.50
C ILE A 84 7.67 2.05 6.73
N LEU A 85 7.78 2.35 5.44
CA LEU A 85 6.69 2.30 4.47
C LEU A 85 7.12 1.39 3.33
N ALA A 86 6.33 0.35 3.08
CA ALA A 86 6.46 -0.46 1.89
C ALA A 86 5.10 -0.56 1.17
N PHE A 87 5.10 -0.55 -0.15
CA PHE A 87 3.89 -0.79 -0.91
C PHE A 87 4.16 -1.62 -2.16
N PHE A 88 3.09 -2.21 -2.66
CA PHE A 88 3.03 -2.97 -3.89
C PHE A 88 1.73 -2.63 -4.62
N ALA A 89 1.85 -2.24 -5.89
CA ALA A 89 0.73 -1.91 -6.75
C ALA A 89 0.58 -2.97 -7.85
N TYR A 90 -0.66 -3.43 -8.06
CA TYR A 90 -0.95 -4.51 -9.00
C TYR A 90 -2.08 -4.15 -9.95
N SER A 91 -2.02 -4.73 -11.15
CA SER A 91 -3.09 -4.73 -12.15
C SER A 91 -3.23 -6.12 -12.75
N SER A 92 -4.42 -6.72 -12.69
CA SER A 92 -4.69 -8.08 -13.19
C SER A 92 -3.68 -9.14 -12.70
N GLY A 93 -3.19 -9.00 -11.45
CA GLY A 93 -2.21 -9.91 -10.86
C GLY A 93 -0.75 -9.65 -11.27
N GLU A 94 -0.47 -8.68 -12.13
CA GLU A 94 0.88 -8.24 -12.46
C GLU A 94 1.31 -7.08 -11.57
N ARG A 95 2.54 -7.11 -11.06
CA ARG A 95 3.10 -6.02 -10.25
C ARG A 95 3.48 -4.86 -11.16
N VAL A 96 2.83 -3.72 -10.95
CA VAL A 96 3.06 -2.48 -11.70
C VAL A 96 4.19 -1.67 -11.06
N SER A 97 4.17 -1.55 -9.73
CA SER A 97 5.13 -0.73 -8.99
C SER A 97 5.32 -1.27 -7.58
N GLN A 98 6.47 -0.96 -7.00
CA GLN A 98 6.79 -1.26 -5.61
C GLN A 98 7.68 -0.19 -5.00
N TYR A 99 7.70 -0.16 -3.67
CA TYR A 99 8.52 0.74 -2.90
C TYR A 99 8.82 0.16 -1.53
N ASN A 100 10.02 0.43 -1.02
CA ASN A 100 10.38 0.21 0.37
C ASN A 100 11.23 1.40 0.84
N SER A 101 10.79 2.10 1.88
CA SER A 101 11.48 3.27 2.44
C SER A 101 12.82 2.91 3.09
N ASN A 102 13.01 1.64 3.47
CA ASN A 102 14.23 1.11 4.06
C ASN A 102 14.51 -0.33 3.59
N PRO A 103 15.00 -0.53 2.36
CA PRO A 103 15.21 -1.87 1.78
C PRO A 103 16.24 -2.72 2.53
N ASN A 104 17.13 -2.09 3.30
CA ASN A 104 18.15 -2.74 4.10
C ASN A 104 17.85 -2.66 5.60
N TYR A 105 16.59 -2.62 6.02
CA TYR A 105 16.27 -2.50 7.45
C TYR A 105 17.02 -3.53 8.34
N LEU A 106 17.20 -4.75 7.85
CA LEU A 106 17.95 -5.81 8.54
C LEU A 106 19.47 -5.81 8.28
N ALA A 107 19.95 -4.98 7.36
CA ALA A 107 21.36 -4.89 7.01
C ALA A 107 21.97 -3.56 7.47
N CYS A 108 23.23 -3.57 7.91
CA CYS A 108 23.94 -2.35 8.33
C CYS A 108 24.38 -1.45 7.16
N SER A 109 23.63 -1.40 6.06
CA SER A 109 23.96 -0.64 4.84
C SER A 109 22.83 0.32 4.47
N THR A 110 23.19 1.51 4.00
CA THR A 110 22.23 2.55 3.61
C THR A 110 21.98 2.50 2.10
N THR A 111 21.01 1.69 1.67
CA THR A 111 20.51 1.78 0.29
C THR A 111 19.36 2.81 0.28
N PRO A 112 19.44 3.84 -0.58
CA PRO A 112 18.34 4.79 -0.70
C PRO A 112 17.08 4.08 -1.20
N PRO A 113 15.89 4.54 -0.78
CA PRO A 113 14.66 3.97 -1.29
C PRO A 113 14.52 4.28 -2.79
N VAL A 114 14.09 3.29 -3.56
CA VAL A 114 13.80 3.42 -4.98
C VAL A 114 12.34 3.08 -5.18
N ALA A 115 11.61 3.98 -5.82
CA ALA A 115 10.27 3.71 -6.33
C ALA A 115 10.40 3.25 -7.78
N GLU A 116 9.85 2.09 -8.09
CA GLU A 116 9.84 1.57 -9.44
C GLU A 116 8.61 2.07 -10.19
N HIS A 117 8.74 2.39 -11.49
CA HIS A 117 7.59 2.61 -12.39
C HIS A 117 6.55 3.61 -11.87
N VAL A 118 7.00 4.81 -11.49
CA VAL A 118 6.14 5.83 -10.85
C VAL A 118 5.09 6.37 -11.82
N GLU A 119 5.44 6.51 -13.08
CA GLU A 119 4.54 6.93 -14.15
C GLU A 119 3.39 5.92 -14.33
N GLU A 120 3.71 4.63 -14.34
CA GLU A 120 2.73 3.54 -14.43
C GLU A 120 1.88 3.43 -13.17
N LEU A 121 2.47 3.61 -11.99
CA LEU A 121 1.73 3.70 -10.71
C LEU A 121 0.69 4.84 -10.75
N ALA A 122 1.10 6.03 -11.19
CA ALA A 122 0.23 7.18 -11.27
C ALA A 122 -0.91 6.95 -12.29
N ALA A 123 -0.59 6.36 -13.44
CA ALA A 123 -1.58 6.01 -14.47
C ALA A 123 -2.57 4.94 -13.99
N LEU A 124 -2.11 3.94 -13.23
CA LEU A 124 -2.94 2.86 -12.68
C LEU A 124 -4.12 3.39 -11.85
N PHE A 125 -3.90 4.46 -11.09
CA PHE A 125 -4.93 5.10 -10.25
C PHE A 125 -5.58 6.32 -10.93
N GLY A 126 -5.37 6.52 -12.23
CA GLY A 126 -6.01 7.59 -13.01
C GLY A 126 -5.49 8.98 -12.69
N LYS A 127 -4.24 9.09 -12.23
CA LYS A 127 -3.55 10.34 -11.84
C LYS A 127 -2.20 10.53 -12.53
N PRO A 128 -2.07 10.34 -13.87
CA PRO A 128 -0.78 10.44 -14.55
C PRO A 128 -0.05 11.78 -14.32
N GLU A 129 -0.80 12.88 -14.12
CA GLU A 129 -0.27 14.20 -13.77
C GLU A 129 0.48 14.25 -12.43
N SER A 130 0.18 13.32 -11.52
CA SER A 130 0.80 13.22 -10.19
C SER A 130 2.16 12.52 -10.20
N ALA A 131 2.57 11.89 -11.31
CA ALA A 131 3.80 11.07 -11.38
C ALA A 131 5.04 11.81 -10.84
N ARG A 132 5.23 13.07 -11.25
CA ARG A 132 6.34 13.90 -10.76
C ARG A 132 6.26 14.14 -9.25
N GLY A 133 5.07 14.40 -8.72
CA GLY A 133 4.84 14.60 -7.29
C GLY A 133 5.15 13.34 -6.49
N ILE A 134 4.72 12.18 -6.99
CA ILE A 134 4.99 10.86 -6.38
C ILE A 134 6.49 10.58 -6.36
N ALA A 135 7.19 10.75 -7.49
CA ALA A 135 8.63 10.53 -7.56
C ALA A 135 9.39 11.43 -6.57
N GLN A 136 9.00 12.70 -6.47
CA GLN A 136 9.58 13.63 -5.50
C GLN A 136 9.29 13.22 -4.06
N LEU A 137 8.08 12.78 -3.74
CA LEU A 137 7.72 12.33 -2.39
C LEU A 137 8.53 11.10 -1.98
N LEU A 138 8.58 10.08 -2.84
CA LEU A 138 9.23 8.81 -2.54
C LEU A 138 10.75 8.92 -2.48
N GLY A 139 11.35 9.84 -3.25
CA GLY A 139 12.79 10.13 -3.23
C GLY A 139 13.25 11.02 -2.07
N ARG A 140 12.34 11.64 -1.30
CA ARG A 140 12.71 12.48 -0.14
C ARG A 140 13.15 11.63 1.05
N LYS A 141 14.12 12.17 1.80
CA LYS A 141 14.49 11.66 3.13
C LYS A 141 13.49 12.14 4.18
N ARG A 142 13.27 11.32 5.21
CA ARG A 142 12.48 11.70 6.39
C ARG A 142 13.03 12.99 7.01
N GLY A 143 12.13 13.89 7.41
CA GLY A 143 12.46 15.25 7.87
C GLY A 143 12.43 16.31 6.77
N LEU A 144 12.34 15.92 5.49
CA LEU A 144 12.21 16.84 4.35
C LEU A 144 10.83 16.72 3.72
N GLY A 145 9.81 17.31 4.35
CA GLY A 145 8.42 17.36 3.85
C GLY A 145 7.45 16.37 4.51
N PHE A 146 7.96 15.44 5.32
CA PHE A 146 7.18 14.60 6.22
C PHE A 146 8.02 14.23 7.45
N SER A 147 7.35 14.10 8.60
CA SER A 147 7.96 13.79 9.89
C SER A 147 8.13 12.28 10.11
N ASN A 148 7.22 11.48 9.56
CA ASN A 148 7.19 10.03 9.70
C ASN A 148 6.55 9.36 8.47
N GLU A 149 6.65 8.05 8.39
CA GLU A 149 6.20 7.28 7.23
C GLU A 149 4.68 7.24 7.08
N ARG A 150 3.91 7.45 8.15
CA ARG A 150 2.45 7.60 8.04
C ARG A 150 2.08 8.88 7.31
N GLN A 151 2.76 9.98 7.59
CA GLN A 151 2.56 11.23 6.85
C GLN A 151 3.01 11.10 5.39
N ARG A 152 4.08 10.34 5.11
CA ARG A 152 4.47 10.02 3.73
C ARG A 152 3.36 9.23 3.03
N HIS A 153 2.78 8.24 3.70
CA HIS A 153 1.67 7.47 3.17
C HIS A 153 0.43 8.34 2.90
N GLU A 154 0.06 9.24 3.82
CA GLU A 154 -1.05 10.18 3.61
C GLU A 154 -0.87 11.02 2.34
N GLN A 155 0.31 11.63 2.17
CA GLN A 155 0.61 12.41 0.95
C GLN A 155 0.61 11.54 -0.32
N LEU A 156 1.05 10.28 -0.22
CA LEU A 156 1.02 9.35 -1.34
C LEU A 156 -0.42 8.99 -1.71
N SER A 157 -1.27 8.68 -0.73
CA SER A 157 -2.69 8.41 -0.95
C SER A 157 -3.40 9.58 -1.64
N ASP A 158 -3.11 10.82 -1.22
CA ASP A 158 -3.66 12.02 -1.87
C ASP A 158 -3.23 12.12 -3.34
N LEU A 159 -1.95 11.89 -3.63
CA LEU A 159 -1.41 11.94 -5.01
C LEU A 159 -1.98 10.86 -5.92
N LEU A 160 -2.28 9.67 -5.36
CA LEU A 160 -2.91 8.56 -6.06
C LEU A 160 -4.44 8.69 -6.14
N GLY A 161 -5.05 9.63 -5.40
CA GLY A 161 -6.51 9.75 -5.31
C GLY A 161 -7.17 8.59 -4.57
N LEU A 162 -6.45 7.94 -3.65
CA LEU A 162 -6.99 6.93 -2.76
C LEU A 162 -7.80 7.59 -1.63
N PRO A 163 -8.84 6.92 -1.09
CA PRO A 163 -9.60 7.46 0.04
C PRO A 163 -8.71 7.63 1.28
N ARG A 164 -9.06 8.56 2.17
CA ARG A 164 -8.27 8.79 3.41
C ARG A 164 -8.21 7.56 4.29
N SER A 165 -9.25 6.73 4.28
CA SER A 165 -9.27 5.43 4.98
C SER A 165 -8.23 4.43 4.48
N SER A 166 -7.57 4.67 3.34
CA SER A 166 -6.38 3.92 2.91
C SER A 166 -5.18 4.12 3.83
N VAL A 167 -5.24 5.04 4.79
CA VAL A 167 -4.22 5.29 5.83
C VAL A 167 -4.85 5.06 7.20
N ALA A 168 -4.25 4.20 8.03
CA ALA A 168 -4.85 3.85 9.32
C ALA A 168 -5.04 5.07 10.25
N GLY A 169 -6.19 5.09 10.93
CA GLY A 169 -6.59 6.16 11.83
C GLY A 169 -7.05 7.44 11.12
N LEU A 170 -7.16 7.44 9.80
CA LEU A 170 -7.89 8.46 9.06
C LEU A 170 -9.25 7.88 8.65
N THR A 171 -10.31 8.64 8.88
CA THR A 171 -11.63 8.39 8.29
C THR A 171 -11.88 9.49 7.27
N SER A 172 -12.69 9.20 6.25
CA SER A 172 -13.29 10.29 5.48
C SER A 172 -14.04 11.19 6.45
N SER A 173 -13.68 12.47 6.47
CA SER A 173 -14.52 13.49 7.10
C SER A 173 -15.82 13.50 6.30
N GLU A 174 -16.97 13.35 6.96
CA GLU A 174 -18.22 13.80 6.33
C GLU A 174 -18.01 15.27 5.91
N VAL A 175 -18.33 15.53 4.64
CA VAL A 175 -18.12 16.75 3.85
C VAL A 175 -18.08 18.05 4.65
#